data_AF-A0ABD1M584-F1
#
_entry.id   AF-A0ABD1M584-F1
#
_cell.length_a   1.000
_cell.length_b   1.000
_cell.length_c   1.000
_cell.angle_alpha   90.00
_cell.angle_beta   90.00
_cell.angle_gamma   90.00
#
_symmetry.space_group_name_H-M   'P 1'
#
loop_
_entity.id
_entity.type
_entity.pdbx_description
1 polymer ?
#
loop_
_entity_poly.entity_id
_entity_poly.type
_entity_poly.pdbx_seq_one_letter_code
_entity_poly.pdbx_strand_id
1 'polypeptide(L)'
;MILHTVTLHATSLLVRTLHRSEPSVDKFDKGAVPTTAKLCDRGEFGFDYLTKEFGDLKRVSQMGVNVGIFCTVVLLATQAIGVPATAPWKKLHVPWKHHSKGNNFPKKQALPINNIFRLPAPVTTSSWPPGGSFASGIIDLGGLQVSQISTFNKVWGNYGGGLDDQGFTIFEPSGIPQGFFMLGSYSQPNNKPLFGWVLVAKDVSTNSSNPTLKPPTDYTLVWNSSSEDGPIYVWLPTAPDGYKVVGHVVTTTQNKPPLDKIRCVRFDLTDKSETSSLIWGSGNFNVYDVRPSNRGVQATGVRVGTFVAQNGNSNPPSIACLKTANAIPKYMPNLQQIKVIFQVYSPFMYLHPDEEYFPSSVEWFFSNGALLYKKGQESNPVPVAPNGTNLPQDPNNDGAYWLDLPTNKERVKKGDLASAKSYAHVKPMLGGTFTDLQIWVFYPFNGPARAKVEFITINLGKIGEHVGDWEHVTLRVSNFNGELKQVYFSQHSKGTWLDSSQIEFQSGNKLQYYSSLHGHASYPHAGLNLIGAKDIGIRNDTAQGDNVMNMAAYELVSAEYLGSGVVEPPWLNYFREWGPKIDYTIDDELKKLEKSLPGKLKSALENAVRSLPSEVLGEEGPTGPKEKDMWNGDER
;
A
#
# COMPACT_ATOMS: atom_id res chain seq x y z
N MET A 1 42.56 -30.80 8.65
CA MET A 1 42.81 -31.19 7.24
C MET A 1 41.96 -32.36 6.74
N ILE A 2 41.45 -33.26 7.61
CA ILE A 2 40.49 -34.32 7.19
C ILE A 2 39.03 -33.82 7.11
N LEU A 3 38.67 -32.78 7.88
CA LEU A 3 37.34 -32.12 7.82
C LEU A 3 37.12 -31.32 6.52
N HIS A 4 38.17 -31.03 5.75
CA HIS A 4 38.07 -30.25 4.52
C HIS A 4 37.78 -31.12 3.29
N THR A 5 38.17 -32.39 3.31
CA THR A 5 37.98 -33.32 2.20
C THR A 5 36.57 -33.92 2.16
N VAL A 6 35.91 -34.05 3.32
CA VAL A 6 34.55 -34.61 3.41
C VAL A 6 33.49 -33.61 2.89
N THR A 7 33.67 -32.31 3.13
CA THR A 7 32.75 -31.26 2.66
C THR A 7 32.80 -31.08 1.14
N LEU A 8 33.96 -31.29 0.51
CA LEU A 8 34.13 -31.18 -0.94
C LEU A 8 33.49 -32.34 -1.72
N HIS A 9 33.40 -33.55 -1.13
CA HIS A 9 32.76 -34.69 -1.80
C HIS A 9 31.22 -34.66 -1.72
N ALA A 10 30.64 -34.18 -0.62
CA ALA A 10 29.18 -34.03 -0.50
C ALA A 10 28.62 -32.94 -1.43
N THR A 11 29.40 -31.88 -1.67
CA THR A 11 28.98 -30.77 -2.54
C THR A 11 29.10 -31.12 -4.03
N SER A 12 30.03 -32.01 -4.41
CA SER A 12 30.21 -32.47 -5.79
C SER A 12 29.09 -33.42 -6.25
N LEU A 13 28.54 -34.23 -5.34
CA LEU A 13 27.44 -35.14 -5.67
C LEU A 13 26.10 -34.42 -5.89
N LEU A 14 25.83 -33.34 -5.15
CA LEU A 14 24.59 -32.57 -5.27
C LEU A 14 24.52 -31.73 -6.56
N VAL A 15 25.67 -31.29 -7.08
CA VAL A 15 25.76 -30.48 -8.31
C VAL A 15 25.63 -31.34 -9.58
N ARG A 16 25.97 -32.63 -9.53
CA ARG A 16 25.81 -33.53 -10.69
C ARG A 16 24.36 -34.01 -10.90
N THR A 17 23.51 -33.98 -9.89
CA THR A 17 22.10 -34.36 -10.01
C THR A 17 21.20 -33.22 -10.51
N LEU A 18 21.68 -31.97 -10.44
CA LEU A 18 20.96 -30.77 -10.90
C LEU A 18 21.33 -30.29 -12.33
N HIS A 19 22.19 -31.03 -13.05
CA HIS A 19 22.65 -30.69 -14.40
C HIS A 19 22.27 -31.71 -15.49
N ARG A 20 21.18 -32.46 -15.29
CA ARG A 20 20.56 -33.29 -16.33
C ARG A 20 19.06 -33.01 -16.46
N SER A 21 18.71 -31.85 -16.97
CA SER A 21 17.43 -31.63 -17.66
C SER A 21 17.37 -30.23 -18.28
N GLU A 22 17.90 -30.07 -19.49
CA GLU A 22 17.40 -29.10 -20.47
C GLU A 22 17.82 -29.57 -21.88
N PRO A 23 16.90 -29.66 -22.86
CA PRO A 23 17.22 -30.14 -24.20
C PRO A 23 17.59 -28.99 -25.17
N SER A 24 18.57 -29.25 -26.01
CA SER A 24 19.03 -28.41 -27.12
C SER A 24 18.01 -28.34 -28.26
N VAL A 25 17.78 -27.13 -28.78
CA VAL A 25 16.99 -26.87 -29.99
C VAL A 25 17.93 -26.66 -31.18
N ASP A 26 17.82 -27.52 -32.19
CA ASP A 26 18.30 -27.27 -33.55
C ASP A 26 17.10 -27.16 -34.50
N LYS A 27 17.17 -26.18 -35.42
CA LYS A 27 16.19 -25.92 -36.48
C LYS A 27 16.36 -26.91 -37.64
N PHE A 28 15.28 -27.50 -38.14
CA PHE A 28 14.92 -27.55 -39.58
C PHE A 28 13.47 -28.08 -39.75
N ASP A 29 12.59 -27.14 -40.09
CA ASP A 29 11.61 -27.10 -41.19
C ASP A 29 10.55 -28.23 -41.45
N LYS A 30 9.33 -27.72 -41.71
CA LYS A 30 8.17 -28.26 -42.47
C LYS A 30 7.20 -29.27 -41.82
N GLY A 31 5.96 -28.79 -41.62
CA GLY A 31 4.78 -29.47 -42.18
C GLY A 31 3.65 -29.86 -41.21
N ALA A 32 2.46 -29.31 -41.49
CA ALA A 32 1.12 -29.89 -41.28
C ALA A 32 0.45 -29.91 -39.87
N VAL A 33 -0.54 -29.03 -39.75
CA VAL A 33 -1.85 -29.11 -39.04
C VAL A 33 -2.66 -30.36 -39.51
N PRO A 34 -3.73 -30.96 -38.85
CA PRO A 34 -4.64 -30.48 -37.78
C PRO A 34 -5.18 -31.52 -36.73
N THR A 35 -6.13 -31.05 -35.87
CA THR A 35 -7.37 -31.73 -35.34
C THR A 35 -7.20 -32.88 -34.33
N THR A 36 -8.02 -33.19 -33.32
CA THR A 36 -9.38 -32.82 -32.82
C THR A 36 -9.54 -33.50 -31.44
N ALA A 37 -10.08 -32.82 -30.43
CA ALA A 37 -11.39 -33.09 -29.80
C ALA A 37 -11.58 -34.35 -28.90
N LYS A 38 -12.09 -34.05 -27.69
CA LYS A 38 -13.01 -34.82 -26.82
C LYS A 38 -12.50 -36.11 -26.14
N LEU A 39 -12.55 -36.14 -24.80
CA LEU A 39 -13.62 -36.83 -24.04
C LEU A 39 -13.49 -36.60 -22.53
N CYS A 40 -14.60 -36.22 -21.92
CA CYS A 40 -14.90 -36.40 -20.49
C CYS A 40 -14.85 -37.89 -20.13
N ASP A 41 -14.37 -38.24 -18.94
CA ASP A 41 -15.24 -38.77 -17.89
C ASP A 41 -14.49 -39.02 -16.57
N ARG A 42 -15.27 -38.92 -15.49
CA ARG A 42 -14.87 -39.10 -14.09
C ARG A 42 -14.41 -40.55 -13.82
N GLY A 43 -13.46 -40.71 -12.89
CA GLY A 43 -13.34 -41.94 -12.10
C GLY A 43 -11.91 -42.35 -11.74
N GLU A 44 -11.53 -42.10 -10.48
CA GLU A 44 -10.64 -42.89 -9.63
C GLU A 44 -9.45 -43.65 -10.26
N PHE A 45 -8.24 -43.12 -10.09
CA PHE A 45 -6.99 -43.87 -9.85
C PHE A 45 -6.19 -43.02 -8.84
N GLY A 46 -5.83 -43.48 -7.64
CA GLY A 46 -5.08 -44.69 -7.35
C GLY A 46 -3.65 -44.26 -6.99
N PHE A 47 -3.38 -44.05 -5.70
CA PHE A 47 -2.04 -43.82 -5.17
C PHE A 47 -1.15 -45.03 -5.52
N ASP A 48 -0.22 -44.85 -6.44
CA ASP A 48 0.90 -45.77 -6.63
C ASP A 48 2.04 -45.02 -7.33
N TYR A 49 2.93 -44.41 -6.54
CA TYR A 49 4.31 -44.11 -6.90
C TYR A 49 5.01 -43.58 -5.65
N LEU A 50 5.41 -44.47 -4.74
CA LEU A 50 6.49 -44.25 -3.75
C LEU A 50 6.78 -45.54 -2.94
N THR A 51 7.07 -46.64 -3.63
CA THR A 51 7.71 -47.82 -3.02
C THR A 51 8.64 -48.45 -4.03
N LYS A 52 9.73 -47.75 -4.33
CA LYS A 52 10.88 -48.34 -5.03
C LYS A 52 12.17 -47.60 -4.75
N GLU A 53 12.49 -47.35 -3.48
CA GLU A 53 13.87 -47.00 -3.08
C GLU A 53 14.12 -47.18 -1.56
N PHE A 54 13.64 -48.28 -0.97
CA PHE A 54 14.11 -48.74 0.34
C PHE A 54 14.31 -50.24 0.31
N GLY A 55 15.43 -50.64 -0.27
CA GLY A 55 15.86 -52.03 -0.34
C GLY A 55 17.29 -52.08 -0.86
N ASP A 56 18.24 -51.62 -0.03
CA ASP A 56 19.61 -52.14 0.04
C ASP A 56 20.45 -51.36 1.05
N LEU A 57 20.27 -51.69 2.34
CA LEU A 57 21.21 -51.35 3.42
C LEU A 57 21.40 -52.59 4.31
N LYS A 58 21.96 -53.64 3.70
CA LYS A 58 22.54 -54.80 4.40
C LYS A 58 23.88 -55.15 3.77
N ARG A 59 24.91 -54.39 4.15
CA ARG A 59 26.34 -54.80 4.25
C ARG A 59 27.19 -53.55 4.38
N VAL A 60 27.44 -53.09 5.60
CA VAL A 60 28.78 -52.72 6.09
C VAL A 60 28.70 -52.78 7.62
N SER A 61 28.94 -53.96 8.19
CA SER A 61 29.40 -54.09 9.56
C SER A 61 30.90 -54.35 9.50
N GLN A 62 31.72 -53.33 9.78
CA GLN A 62 33.06 -53.46 10.37
C GLN A 62 33.68 -52.06 10.49
N MET A 63 34.50 -51.90 11.54
CA MET A 63 35.20 -50.68 11.99
C MET A 63 34.35 -49.71 12.80
N GLY A 64 34.32 -49.96 14.12
CA GLY A 64 33.75 -49.03 15.10
C GLY A 64 34.70 -47.89 15.45
N VAL A 65 34.13 -46.70 15.71
CA VAL A 65 34.57 -45.72 16.72
C VAL A 65 33.36 -44.88 17.19
N ASN A 66 33.06 -45.03 18.48
CA ASN A 66 32.37 -44.18 19.47
C ASN A 66 31.33 -43.09 19.09
N VAL A 67 30.09 -43.36 19.49
CA VAL A 67 28.89 -42.49 19.58
C VAL A 67 28.99 -41.39 20.68
N GLY A 68 30.13 -41.27 21.36
CA GLY A 68 30.31 -40.37 22.51
C GLY A 68 30.46 -38.88 22.20
N ILE A 69 30.77 -38.48 20.96
CA ILE A 69 31.05 -37.06 20.62
C ILE A 69 29.80 -36.32 20.15
N PHE A 70 28.77 -37.04 19.70
CA PHE A 70 27.52 -36.40 19.24
C PHE A 70 26.63 -35.92 20.40
N CYS A 71 26.75 -36.54 21.58
CA CYS A 71 25.97 -36.14 22.77
C CYS A 71 26.53 -34.90 23.48
N THR A 72 27.82 -34.59 23.36
CA THR A 72 28.43 -33.44 24.04
C THR A 72 28.15 -32.10 23.35
N VAL A 73 27.88 -32.11 22.03
CA VAL A 73 27.55 -30.88 21.28
C VAL A 73 26.08 -30.46 21.50
N VAL A 74 25.19 -31.40 21.78
CA VAL A 74 23.77 -31.10 22.06
C VAL A 74 23.54 -30.68 23.52
N LEU A 75 24.38 -31.15 24.46
CA LEU A 75 24.30 -30.77 25.87
C LEU A 75 24.90 -29.40 26.20
N LEU A 76 25.76 -28.83 25.34
CA LEU A 76 26.24 -27.44 25.49
C LEU A 76 25.30 -26.39 24.89
N ALA A 77 24.36 -26.78 24.03
CA ALA A 77 23.36 -25.87 23.46
C ALA A 77 22.15 -25.62 24.39
N THR A 78 22.06 -26.31 25.53
CA THR A 78 20.93 -26.19 26.47
C THR A 78 21.27 -25.50 27.79
N GLN A 79 22.50 -24.98 27.96
CA GLN A 79 22.89 -24.16 29.14
C GLN A 79 22.96 -22.65 28.87
N ALA A 80 22.51 -22.18 27.70
CA ALA A 80 22.40 -20.74 27.40
C ALA A 80 20.98 -20.17 27.54
N ILE A 81 19.99 -20.97 27.95
CA ILE A 81 18.60 -20.52 28.15
C ILE A 81 18.20 -20.91 29.57
N GLY A 82 18.39 -19.99 30.51
CA GLY A 82 18.02 -20.19 31.90
C GLY A 82 16.50 -20.22 32.08
N VAL A 83 15.95 -21.41 32.38
CA VAL A 83 14.68 -21.57 33.10
C VAL A 83 14.83 -22.76 34.07
N PRO A 84 14.44 -22.66 35.36
CA PRO A 84 14.71 -23.69 36.36
C PRO A 84 13.70 -24.85 36.29
N ALA A 85 14.17 -26.05 36.63
CA ALA A 85 13.40 -27.29 36.65
C ALA A 85 12.95 -27.68 38.06
N THR A 86 11.63 -27.86 38.26
CA THR A 86 10.97 -28.74 39.25
C THR A 86 9.49 -28.89 38.81
N ALA A 87 8.75 -30.00 38.76
CA ALA A 87 8.92 -31.42 39.10
C ALA A 87 7.76 -32.22 38.38
N PRO A 88 7.36 -33.45 38.77
CA PRO A 88 7.48 -34.67 37.96
C PRO A 88 6.17 -35.21 37.35
N TRP A 89 6.30 -35.98 36.27
CA TRP A 89 5.20 -36.73 35.63
C TRP A 89 4.69 -37.88 36.50
N LYS A 90 3.36 -37.95 36.70
CA LYS A 90 2.64 -39.19 37.00
C LYS A 90 1.41 -39.33 36.08
N LYS A 91 1.43 -40.44 35.33
CA LYS A 91 0.31 -41.25 34.80
C LYS A 91 -0.91 -40.52 34.20
N LEU A 92 -1.11 -40.72 32.90
CA LEU A 92 -2.44 -41.06 32.37
C LEU A 92 -2.32 -41.97 31.14
N HIS A 93 -2.67 -43.25 31.33
CA HIS A 93 -3.12 -44.13 30.25
C HIS A 93 -4.54 -43.71 29.86
N VAL A 94 -4.79 -43.45 28.57
CA VAL A 94 -6.14 -43.49 27.97
C VAL A 94 -5.99 -44.01 26.52
N PRO A 95 -6.89 -44.88 26.02
CA PRO A 95 -6.62 -45.80 24.91
C PRO A 95 -6.83 -45.20 23.53
N TRP A 96 -6.19 -45.82 22.54
CA TRP A 96 -6.44 -45.61 21.10
C TRP A 96 -7.94 -45.70 20.77
N LYS A 97 -8.51 -44.58 20.30
CA LYS A 97 -9.81 -44.56 19.60
C LYS A 97 -9.56 -44.48 18.10
N HIS A 98 -10.10 -45.45 17.37
CA HIS A 98 -10.29 -45.36 15.93
C HIS A 98 -11.16 -44.14 15.60
N HIS A 99 -10.60 -43.19 14.85
CA HIS A 99 -11.42 -42.16 14.20
C HIS A 99 -12.06 -42.75 12.95
N SER A 100 -13.37 -42.96 13.01
CA SER A 100 -14.22 -43.12 11.84
C SER A 100 -14.08 -41.91 10.93
N LYS A 101 -13.91 -42.13 9.62
CA LYS A 101 -14.02 -41.09 8.58
C LYS A 101 -15.41 -40.44 8.66
N GLY A 102 -15.50 -39.33 9.38
CA GLY A 102 -16.61 -38.39 9.27
C GLY A 102 -16.29 -37.40 8.17
N ASN A 103 -17.19 -37.26 7.20
CA ASN A 103 -17.19 -36.16 6.25
C ASN A 103 -17.37 -34.84 7.02
N ASN A 104 -16.27 -34.25 7.50
CA ASN A 104 -16.24 -32.85 7.88
C ASN A 104 -16.20 -32.03 6.59
N PHE A 105 -17.38 -31.65 6.10
CA PHE A 105 -17.46 -30.46 5.25
C PHE A 105 -16.87 -29.30 6.08
N PRO A 106 -15.83 -28.60 5.60
CA PRO A 106 -15.35 -27.42 6.30
C PRO A 106 -16.54 -26.46 6.41
N LYS A 107 -16.86 -26.03 7.64
CA LYS A 107 -17.77 -24.90 7.85
C LYS A 107 -17.26 -23.78 6.95
N LYS A 108 -18.07 -23.30 5.98
CA LYS A 108 -17.76 -22.12 5.17
C LYS A 108 -17.30 -21.03 6.12
N GLN A 109 -16.00 -20.74 6.14
CA GLN A 109 -15.47 -19.65 6.94
C GLN A 109 -16.15 -18.38 6.43
N ALA A 110 -16.77 -17.61 7.32
CA ALA A 110 -17.47 -16.40 6.93
C ALA A 110 -16.43 -15.43 6.35
N LEU A 111 -16.51 -15.18 5.04
CA LEU A 111 -15.59 -14.28 4.35
C LEU A 111 -15.77 -12.84 4.85
N PRO A 112 -14.68 -12.04 4.97
CA PRO A 112 -14.73 -10.65 5.42
C PRO A 112 -15.78 -9.81 4.71
N ILE A 113 -15.94 -9.99 3.39
CA ILE A 113 -16.93 -9.33 2.53
C ILE A 113 -18.37 -9.33 3.07
N ASN A 114 -18.76 -10.35 3.83
CA ASN A 114 -20.12 -10.49 4.33
C ASN A 114 -20.44 -9.49 5.46
N ASN A 115 -19.43 -8.82 6.00
CA ASN A 115 -19.58 -7.80 7.03
C ASN A 115 -19.44 -6.41 6.41
N ILE A 116 -20.35 -5.50 6.77
CA ILE A 116 -20.25 -4.07 6.39
C ILE A 116 -19.38 -3.37 7.44
N PHE A 117 -18.29 -2.76 7.00
CA PHE A 117 -17.47 -1.95 7.88
C PHE A 117 -18.11 -0.57 8.11
N ARG A 118 -18.02 -0.11 9.35
CA ARG A 118 -18.35 1.25 9.77
C ARG A 118 -17.18 1.77 10.58
N LEU A 119 -16.87 3.06 10.42
CA LEU A 119 -15.91 3.72 11.29
C LEU A 119 -16.35 3.56 12.76
N PRO A 120 -15.40 3.44 13.71
CA PRO A 120 -15.74 3.18 15.12
C PRO A 120 -16.66 4.22 15.75
N ALA A 121 -16.49 5.50 15.39
CA ALA A 121 -17.39 6.58 15.74
C ALA A 121 -18.20 7.04 14.50
N PRO A 122 -19.54 7.18 14.61
CA PRO A 122 -20.36 7.66 13.51
C PRO A 122 -19.95 9.05 13.04
N VAL A 123 -19.92 9.24 11.73
CA VAL A 123 -19.66 10.53 11.08
C VAL A 123 -20.93 10.92 10.36
N THR A 124 -21.61 11.97 10.84
CA THR A 124 -22.83 12.50 10.22
C THR A 124 -22.55 13.86 9.59
N THR A 125 -23.38 14.29 8.65
CA THR A 125 -23.27 15.65 8.06
C THR A 125 -23.41 16.77 9.10
N SER A 126 -24.15 16.52 10.19
CA SER A 126 -24.24 17.42 11.35
C SER A 126 -23.00 17.43 12.26
N SER A 127 -22.02 16.55 12.02
CA SER A 127 -20.77 16.49 12.79
C SER A 127 -19.78 17.60 12.39
N TRP A 128 -20.04 18.31 11.30
CA TRP A 128 -19.14 19.31 10.75
C TRP A 128 -19.59 20.73 11.06
N PRO A 129 -18.67 21.65 11.42
CA PRO A 129 -18.98 23.06 11.54
C PRO A 129 -19.61 23.61 10.25
N PRO A 130 -20.56 24.57 10.36
CA PRO A 130 -21.20 25.14 9.18
C PRO A 130 -20.20 25.92 8.31
N GLY A 131 -20.52 26.05 7.03
CA GLY A 131 -19.80 26.88 6.06
C GLY A 131 -19.42 26.12 4.79
N GLY A 132 -19.52 26.79 3.64
CA GLY A 132 -19.22 26.18 2.34
C GLY A 132 -20.21 25.09 1.93
N SER A 133 -19.79 24.22 1.00
CA SER A 133 -20.58 23.07 0.52
C SER A 133 -19.96 21.71 0.87
N PHE A 134 -18.94 21.69 1.73
CA PHE A 134 -18.33 20.46 2.24
C PHE A 134 -19.36 19.65 3.03
N ALA A 135 -19.33 18.32 2.86
CA ALA A 135 -20.20 17.35 3.54
C ALA A 135 -21.72 17.60 3.37
N SER A 136 -22.13 18.17 2.23
CA SER A 136 -23.54 18.45 1.91
C SER A 136 -24.34 17.23 1.41
N GLY A 137 -23.66 16.10 1.12
CA GLY A 137 -24.22 14.89 0.54
C GLY A 137 -24.38 14.90 -0.99
N ILE A 138 -24.36 16.09 -1.62
CA ILE A 138 -24.55 16.25 -3.07
C ILE A 138 -23.52 17.24 -3.62
N ILE A 139 -22.83 16.82 -4.68
CA ILE A 139 -21.88 17.64 -5.42
C ILE A 139 -22.41 17.86 -6.83
N ASP A 140 -22.57 19.11 -7.26
CA ASP A 140 -22.84 19.45 -8.65
C ASP A 140 -21.52 19.60 -9.42
N LEU A 141 -21.40 18.88 -10.54
CA LEU A 141 -20.25 18.84 -11.45
C LEU A 141 -20.41 19.78 -12.67
N GLY A 142 -21.47 20.59 -12.73
CA GLY A 142 -21.75 21.50 -13.84
C GLY A 142 -23.04 21.17 -14.58
N GLY A 143 -24.13 20.98 -13.83
CA GLY A 143 -25.43 20.53 -14.34
C GLY A 143 -25.69 19.03 -14.13
N LEU A 144 -24.71 18.30 -13.59
CA LEU A 144 -24.81 16.90 -13.20
C LEU A 144 -24.56 16.80 -11.69
N GLN A 145 -25.63 16.63 -10.92
CA GLN A 145 -25.51 16.37 -9.49
C GLN A 145 -25.13 14.93 -9.25
N VAL A 146 -24.15 14.69 -8.39
CA VAL A 146 -23.74 13.36 -7.95
C VAL A 146 -23.92 13.21 -6.44
N SER A 147 -24.20 11.99 -6.00
CA SER A 147 -24.26 11.61 -4.60
C SER A 147 -23.54 10.28 -4.39
N GLN A 148 -22.86 10.13 -3.26
CA GLN A 148 -22.08 8.95 -2.92
C GLN A 148 -22.95 7.93 -2.16
N ILE A 149 -23.09 6.73 -2.73
CA ILE A 149 -23.87 5.62 -2.16
C ILE A 149 -22.93 4.54 -1.65
N SER A 150 -23.05 4.17 -0.39
CA SER A 150 -22.29 3.09 0.28
C SER A 150 -23.18 1.94 0.75
N THR A 151 -24.43 1.90 0.29
CA THR A 151 -25.40 0.83 0.53
C THR A 151 -25.61 0.01 -0.71
N PHE A 152 -25.67 -1.31 -0.55
CA PHE A 152 -25.57 -2.25 -1.65
C PHE A 152 -26.47 -3.47 -1.48
N ASN A 153 -27.01 -3.95 -2.59
CA ASN A 153 -27.56 -5.30 -2.71
C ASN A 153 -26.50 -6.20 -3.37
N LYS A 154 -26.21 -7.35 -2.76
CA LYS A 154 -25.34 -8.35 -3.39
C LYS A 154 -26.02 -8.92 -4.63
N VAL A 155 -25.30 -8.93 -5.75
CA VAL A 155 -25.78 -9.53 -7.01
C VAL A 155 -25.20 -10.93 -7.18
N TRP A 156 -23.88 -11.07 -7.01
CA TRP A 156 -23.17 -12.33 -7.28
C TRP A 156 -21.77 -12.34 -6.67
N GLY A 157 -21.26 -13.52 -6.27
CA GLY A 157 -19.91 -13.70 -5.76
C GLY A 157 -19.16 -14.89 -6.38
N ASN A 158 -17.84 -14.74 -6.48
CA ASN A 158 -16.90 -15.83 -6.66
C ASN A 158 -16.05 -15.99 -5.40
N TYR A 159 -15.77 -17.21 -4.97
CA TYR A 159 -15.12 -17.50 -3.68
C TYR A 159 -13.77 -18.23 -3.83
N GLY A 160 -13.19 -18.22 -5.03
CA GLY A 160 -11.85 -18.75 -5.30
C GLY A 160 -11.10 -17.90 -6.33
N GLY A 161 -9.78 -18.04 -6.35
CA GLY A 161 -8.87 -17.23 -7.15
C GLY A 161 -8.78 -15.78 -6.69
N GLY A 162 -7.96 -14.98 -7.39
CA GLY A 162 -7.72 -13.57 -7.03
C GLY A 162 -6.82 -13.40 -5.80
N LEU A 163 -6.92 -12.23 -5.16
CA LEU A 163 -6.13 -11.90 -3.99
C LEU A 163 -6.48 -12.82 -2.81
N ASP A 164 -5.43 -13.38 -2.18
CA ASP A 164 -5.52 -14.35 -1.07
C ASP A 164 -6.38 -15.58 -1.35
N ASP A 165 -6.64 -15.88 -2.64
CA ASP A 165 -7.53 -16.97 -3.09
C ASP A 165 -8.97 -16.88 -2.55
N GLN A 166 -9.44 -15.69 -2.17
CA GLN A 166 -10.78 -15.50 -1.57
C GLN A 166 -11.85 -15.08 -2.59
N GLY A 167 -11.48 -14.80 -3.83
CA GLY A 167 -12.38 -14.33 -4.88
C GLY A 167 -12.84 -12.88 -4.67
N PHE A 168 -14.00 -12.55 -5.23
CA PHE A 168 -14.56 -11.20 -5.24
C PHE A 168 -16.09 -11.23 -5.30
N THR A 169 -16.73 -10.11 -4.93
CA THR A 169 -18.19 -9.99 -4.94
C THR A 169 -18.61 -8.71 -5.68
N ILE A 170 -19.67 -8.83 -6.48
CA ILE A 170 -20.30 -7.73 -7.21
C ILE A 170 -21.62 -7.35 -6.54
N PHE A 171 -21.83 -6.04 -6.49
CA PHE A 171 -22.96 -5.40 -5.84
C PHE A 171 -23.63 -4.37 -6.75
N GLU A 172 -24.93 -4.19 -6.54
CA GLU A 172 -25.71 -3.10 -7.11
C GLU A 172 -25.99 -2.05 -6.04
N PRO A 173 -25.81 -0.74 -6.30
CA PRO A 173 -26.16 0.30 -5.33
C PRO A 173 -27.65 0.22 -4.97
N SER A 174 -27.94 0.33 -3.67
CA SER A 174 -29.29 0.35 -3.13
C SER A 174 -29.58 1.67 -2.42
N GLY A 175 -30.85 2.04 -2.28
CA GLY A 175 -31.23 3.30 -1.62
C GLY A 175 -30.90 4.56 -2.45
N ILE A 176 -30.94 4.45 -3.78
CA ILE A 176 -30.69 5.59 -4.68
C ILE A 176 -31.74 6.69 -4.43
N PRO A 177 -31.32 7.95 -4.16
CA PRO A 177 -32.25 9.05 -3.92
C PRO A 177 -33.17 9.35 -5.12
N GLN A 178 -34.34 9.91 -4.85
CA GLN A 178 -35.31 10.22 -5.89
C GLN A 178 -34.72 11.13 -6.99
N GLY A 179 -34.88 10.69 -8.24
CA GLY A 179 -34.37 11.40 -9.43
C GLY A 179 -32.89 11.18 -9.72
N PHE A 180 -32.16 10.47 -8.86
CA PHE A 180 -30.82 9.98 -9.19
C PHE A 180 -30.89 8.63 -9.89
N PHE A 181 -29.89 8.35 -10.72
CA PHE A 181 -29.76 7.13 -11.50
C PHE A 181 -28.41 6.47 -11.24
N MET A 182 -28.41 5.14 -11.33
CA MET A 182 -27.20 4.32 -11.27
C MET A 182 -26.27 4.64 -12.44
N LEU A 183 -24.97 4.73 -12.14
CA LEU A 183 -23.89 4.91 -13.12
C LEU A 183 -23.05 3.64 -13.36
N GLY A 184 -23.21 2.63 -12.50
CA GLY A 184 -22.53 1.34 -12.63
C GLY A 184 -22.60 0.53 -11.35
N SER A 185 -22.23 -0.75 -11.47
CA SER A 185 -22.15 -1.70 -10.36
C SER A 185 -20.85 -1.51 -9.58
N TYR A 186 -20.84 -1.98 -8.32
CA TYR A 186 -19.67 -1.98 -7.45
C TYR A 186 -19.06 -3.39 -7.36
N SER A 187 -17.76 -3.49 -7.13
CA SER A 187 -17.08 -4.75 -6.90
C SER A 187 -15.89 -4.56 -5.96
N GLN A 188 -15.61 -5.57 -5.14
CA GLN A 188 -14.38 -5.61 -4.32
C GLN A 188 -13.92 -7.05 -4.06
N PRO A 189 -12.62 -7.24 -3.73
CA PRO A 189 -12.10 -8.52 -3.25
C PRO A 189 -12.80 -8.98 -1.97
N ASN A 190 -12.88 -10.29 -1.77
CA ASN A 190 -13.57 -10.84 -0.61
C ASN A 190 -12.73 -10.84 0.68
N ASN A 191 -11.42 -10.60 0.56
CA ASN A 191 -10.45 -10.61 1.66
C ASN A 191 -10.57 -9.39 2.62
N LYS A 192 -11.51 -8.48 2.36
CA LYS A 192 -11.78 -7.33 3.23
C LYS A 192 -13.29 -7.08 3.43
N PRO A 193 -13.69 -6.47 4.56
CA PRO A 193 -15.07 -6.06 4.79
C PRO A 193 -15.64 -5.14 3.70
N LEU A 194 -16.96 -5.12 3.52
CA LEU A 194 -17.63 -4.22 2.60
C LEU A 194 -17.52 -2.77 3.10
N PHE A 195 -16.77 -1.95 2.38
CA PHE A 195 -16.57 -0.52 2.65
C PHE A 195 -16.61 0.36 1.39
N GLY A 196 -17.08 -0.23 0.29
CA GLY A 196 -17.19 0.43 -1.00
C GLY A 196 -18.14 1.60 -1.07
N TRP A 197 -18.08 2.29 -2.19
CA TRP A 197 -19.03 3.32 -2.57
C TRP A 197 -19.06 3.48 -4.09
N VAL A 198 -20.19 3.96 -4.62
CA VAL A 198 -20.33 4.40 -6.01
C VAL A 198 -21.04 5.75 -6.07
N LEU A 199 -20.78 6.52 -7.12
CA LEU A 199 -21.57 7.69 -7.43
C LEU A 199 -22.83 7.32 -8.20
N VAL A 200 -23.94 7.92 -7.81
CA VAL A 200 -25.19 8.01 -8.60
C VAL A 200 -25.37 9.44 -9.05
N ALA A 201 -26.10 9.66 -10.14
CA ALA A 201 -26.21 11.00 -10.71
C ALA A 201 -27.63 11.42 -11.10
N LYS A 202 -27.88 12.72 -11.03
CA LYS A 202 -29.11 13.38 -11.41
C LYS A 202 -28.81 14.52 -12.37
N ASP A 203 -29.56 14.57 -13.47
CA ASP A 203 -29.52 15.70 -14.39
C ASP A 203 -30.28 16.88 -13.80
N VAL A 204 -29.61 18.03 -13.70
CA VAL A 204 -30.21 19.31 -13.31
C VAL A 204 -29.93 20.40 -14.35
N SER A 205 -29.51 20.01 -15.55
CA SER A 205 -29.28 20.96 -16.64
C SER A 205 -30.59 21.58 -17.11
N THR A 206 -30.53 22.87 -17.45
CA THR A 206 -31.68 23.62 -17.96
C THR A 206 -32.02 23.27 -19.41
N ASN A 207 -31.08 22.64 -20.13
CA ASN A 207 -31.26 22.27 -21.53
C ASN A 207 -31.78 20.84 -21.68
N SER A 208 -33.12 20.69 -21.70
CA SER A 208 -33.79 19.41 -21.89
C SER A 208 -33.51 18.74 -23.25
N SER A 209 -33.06 19.49 -24.27
CA SER A 209 -32.70 18.92 -25.58
C SER A 209 -31.34 18.22 -25.57
N ASN A 210 -30.48 18.54 -24.60
CA ASN A 210 -29.15 17.94 -24.44
C ASN A 210 -28.88 17.59 -22.97
N PRO A 211 -29.64 16.64 -22.40
CA PRO A 211 -29.55 16.28 -20.98
C PRO A 211 -28.16 15.75 -20.63
N THR A 212 -27.74 15.89 -19.38
CA THR A 212 -26.44 15.39 -18.93
C THR A 212 -26.40 13.86 -18.82
N LEU A 213 -27.57 13.22 -18.77
CA LEU A 213 -27.75 11.77 -18.66
C LEU A 213 -28.70 11.24 -19.75
N LYS A 214 -28.36 10.10 -20.36
CA LYS A 214 -29.26 9.34 -21.24
C LYS A 214 -29.20 7.85 -20.93
N PRO A 215 -30.30 7.08 -21.15
CA PRO A 215 -30.20 5.63 -21.14
C PRO A 215 -29.26 5.15 -22.28
N PRO A 216 -28.57 4.01 -22.12
CA PRO A 216 -27.88 3.36 -23.23
C PRO A 216 -28.85 2.98 -24.37
N THR A 217 -28.29 2.74 -25.56
CA THR A 217 -29.05 2.24 -26.72
C THR A 217 -29.11 0.72 -26.77
N ASP A 218 -28.11 0.05 -26.21
CA ASP A 218 -28.03 -1.41 -26.10
C ASP A 218 -26.99 -1.83 -25.04
N TYR A 219 -26.72 -3.13 -24.93
CA TYR A 219 -25.65 -3.71 -24.11
C TYR A 219 -24.83 -4.74 -24.89
N THR A 220 -23.52 -4.73 -24.66
CA THR A 220 -22.59 -5.77 -25.11
C THR A 220 -22.21 -6.68 -23.95
N LEU A 221 -22.32 -8.00 -24.12
CA LEU A 221 -21.87 -8.97 -23.11
C LEU A 221 -20.34 -8.99 -23.10
N VAL A 222 -19.73 -8.62 -21.97
CA VAL A 222 -18.26 -8.61 -21.81
C VAL A 222 -17.76 -9.90 -21.23
N TRP A 223 -18.49 -10.43 -20.25
CA TRP A 223 -18.10 -11.64 -19.54
C TRP A 223 -19.32 -12.36 -18.99
N ASN A 224 -19.22 -13.67 -18.93
CA ASN A 224 -20.14 -14.49 -18.18
C ASN A 224 -19.37 -15.63 -17.51
N SER A 225 -19.92 -16.13 -16.41
CA SER A 225 -19.36 -17.26 -15.68
C SER A 225 -20.47 -17.95 -14.90
N SER A 226 -20.12 -19.03 -14.22
CA SER A 226 -20.97 -19.68 -13.23
C SER A 226 -20.13 -20.08 -12.04
N SER A 227 -20.61 -19.74 -10.84
CA SER A 227 -20.02 -20.11 -9.55
C SER A 227 -21.06 -20.80 -8.68
N GLU A 228 -20.75 -20.98 -7.40
CA GLU A 228 -21.73 -21.42 -6.39
C GLU A 228 -22.96 -20.50 -6.29
N ASP A 229 -22.81 -19.20 -6.59
CA ASP A 229 -23.90 -18.21 -6.58
C ASP A 229 -24.72 -18.23 -7.91
N GLY A 230 -24.49 -19.22 -8.78
CA GLY A 230 -25.17 -19.36 -10.07
C GLY A 230 -24.47 -18.61 -11.21
N PRO A 231 -25.16 -18.42 -12.35
CA PRO A 231 -24.60 -17.74 -13.49
C PRO A 231 -24.54 -16.22 -13.29
N ILE A 232 -23.54 -15.60 -13.92
CA ILE A 232 -23.36 -14.15 -13.97
C ILE A 232 -23.17 -13.70 -15.42
N TYR A 233 -23.71 -12.53 -15.75
CA TYR A 233 -23.52 -11.85 -17.02
C TYR A 233 -23.15 -10.39 -16.75
N VAL A 234 -21.97 -9.98 -17.21
CA VAL A 234 -21.45 -8.62 -17.08
C VAL A 234 -21.59 -7.91 -18.42
N TRP A 235 -22.34 -6.82 -18.40
CA TRP A 235 -22.74 -6.06 -19.57
C TRP A 235 -22.05 -4.70 -19.59
N LEU A 236 -21.47 -4.34 -20.74
CA LEU A 236 -21.04 -2.99 -21.06
C LEU A 236 -22.17 -2.29 -21.83
N PRO A 237 -22.76 -1.22 -21.28
CA PRO A 237 -23.72 -0.40 -22.01
C PRO A 237 -23.14 0.13 -23.34
N THR A 238 -23.99 0.30 -24.35
CA THR A 238 -23.67 1.04 -25.57
C THR A 238 -24.14 2.47 -25.39
N ALA A 239 -23.21 3.42 -25.25
CA ALA A 239 -23.56 4.83 -25.07
C ALA A 239 -24.17 5.42 -26.36
N PRO A 240 -25.21 6.28 -26.25
CA PRO A 240 -25.66 7.10 -27.37
C PRO A 240 -24.56 8.07 -27.84
N ASP A 241 -24.71 8.58 -29.06
CA ASP A 241 -23.80 9.59 -29.61
C ASP A 241 -23.70 10.82 -28.71
N GLY A 242 -22.47 11.24 -28.42
CA GLY A 242 -22.17 12.34 -27.50
C GLY A 242 -22.14 11.96 -26.02
N TYR A 243 -22.26 10.68 -25.67
CA TYR A 243 -22.22 10.18 -24.29
C TYR A 243 -21.12 9.12 -24.11
N LYS A 244 -20.78 8.85 -22.85
CA LYS A 244 -19.83 7.83 -22.43
C LYS A 244 -20.41 6.99 -21.31
N VAL A 245 -19.91 5.76 -21.24
CA VAL A 245 -20.22 4.81 -20.16
C VAL A 245 -19.20 4.99 -19.06
N VAL A 246 -19.64 4.93 -17.81
CA VAL A 246 -18.78 5.09 -16.62
C VAL A 246 -18.86 3.89 -15.67
N GLY A 247 -19.49 2.78 -16.09
CA GLY A 247 -19.55 1.54 -15.33
C GLY A 247 -20.34 0.43 -16.02
N HIS A 248 -20.22 -0.79 -15.47
CA HIS A 248 -20.92 -1.98 -15.95
C HIS A 248 -22.26 -2.24 -15.24
N VAL A 249 -23.13 -2.99 -15.90
CA VAL A 249 -24.35 -3.58 -15.30
C VAL A 249 -24.19 -5.09 -15.24
N VAL A 250 -24.68 -5.70 -14.17
CA VAL A 250 -24.55 -7.14 -13.96
C VAL A 250 -25.93 -7.77 -13.73
N THR A 251 -26.15 -8.95 -14.31
CA THR A 251 -27.37 -9.74 -14.15
C THR A 251 -27.04 -11.20 -13.84
N THR A 252 -27.99 -11.91 -13.25
CA THR A 252 -27.93 -13.37 -13.00
C THR A 252 -28.72 -14.17 -14.03
N THR A 253 -29.22 -13.51 -15.08
CA THR A 253 -29.93 -14.14 -16.20
C THR A 253 -29.32 -13.67 -17.51
N GLN A 254 -29.38 -14.51 -18.54
CA GLN A 254 -28.84 -14.22 -19.87
C GLN A 254 -29.54 -13.06 -20.60
N ASN A 255 -30.73 -12.66 -20.15
CA ASN A 255 -31.45 -11.53 -20.72
C ASN A 255 -30.66 -10.22 -20.51
N LYS A 256 -30.62 -9.40 -21.56
CA LYS A 256 -30.09 -8.03 -21.47
C LYS A 256 -30.84 -7.26 -20.38
N PRO A 257 -30.16 -6.45 -19.57
CA PRO A 257 -30.82 -5.59 -18.60
C PRO A 257 -31.71 -4.55 -19.29
N PRO A 258 -32.74 -4.02 -18.62
CA PRO A 258 -33.52 -2.89 -19.13
C PRO A 258 -32.64 -1.66 -19.43
N LEU A 259 -32.96 -0.89 -20.48
CA LEU A 259 -32.21 0.32 -20.85
C LEU A 259 -32.32 1.43 -19.79
N ASP A 260 -33.38 1.45 -19.00
CA ASP A 260 -33.59 2.43 -17.94
C ASP A 260 -32.77 2.14 -16.66
N LYS A 261 -32.16 0.96 -16.56
CA LYS A 261 -31.40 0.49 -15.38
C LYS A 261 -30.15 1.32 -15.07
N ILE A 262 -29.52 1.92 -16.08
CA ILE A 262 -28.28 2.72 -15.96
C ILE A 262 -28.38 3.98 -16.81
N ARG A 263 -27.53 4.97 -16.55
CA ARG A 263 -27.35 6.14 -17.42
C ARG A 263 -25.93 6.25 -17.93
N CYS A 264 -25.80 6.63 -19.20
CA CYS A 264 -24.59 7.14 -19.81
C CYS A 264 -24.51 8.65 -19.58
N VAL A 265 -23.29 9.18 -19.50
CA VAL A 265 -23.00 10.56 -19.12
C VAL A 265 -22.52 11.34 -20.34
N ARG A 266 -22.97 12.58 -20.50
CA ARG A 266 -22.60 13.43 -21.63
C ARG A 266 -21.07 13.63 -21.66
N PHE A 267 -20.50 13.57 -22.85
CA PHE A 267 -19.04 13.46 -23.05
C PHE A 267 -18.22 14.58 -22.40
N ASP A 268 -18.72 15.82 -22.41
CA ASP A 268 -18.07 17.00 -21.79
C ASP A 268 -17.94 16.91 -20.27
N LEU A 269 -18.74 16.05 -19.62
CA LEU A 269 -18.72 15.76 -18.19
C LEU A 269 -18.00 14.45 -17.86
N THR A 270 -17.21 13.93 -18.81
CA THR A 270 -16.39 12.73 -18.63
C THR A 270 -14.92 12.99 -18.94
N ASP A 271 -14.04 12.16 -18.40
CA ASP A 271 -12.60 12.20 -18.70
C ASP A 271 -12.04 10.77 -18.81
N LYS A 272 -10.78 10.68 -19.24
CA LYS A 272 -10.05 9.41 -19.36
C LYS A 272 -9.83 8.79 -17.99
N SER A 273 -9.99 7.48 -17.95
CA SER A 273 -9.72 6.66 -16.78
C SER A 273 -8.54 5.72 -17.05
N GLU A 274 -8.00 5.16 -15.98
CA GLU A 274 -7.01 4.08 -16.01
C GLU A 274 -7.40 2.98 -15.02
N THR A 275 -6.90 1.77 -15.26
CA THR A 275 -6.97 0.68 -14.27
C THR A 275 -6.09 1.01 -13.07
N SER A 276 -6.59 0.72 -11.87
CA SER A 276 -5.87 0.92 -10.61
C SER A 276 -5.55 -0.43 -9.96
N SER A 277 -6.28 -0.81 -8.90
CA SER A 277 -6.04 -2.05 -8.18
C SER A 277 -6.74 -3.23 -8.87
N LEU A 278 -6.05 -4.38 -8.95
CA LEU A 278 -6.66 -5.65 -9.37
C LEU A 278 -7.66 -6.09 -8.29
N ILE A 279 -8.92 -6.27 -8.68
CA ILE A 279 -9.95 -6.82 -7.80
C ILE A 279 -9.92 -8.36 -7.90
N TRP A 280 -9.87 -8.87 -9.12
CA TRP A 280 -9.81 -10.31 -9.40
C TRP A 280 -9.31 -10.56 -10.83
N GLY A 281 -8.64 -11.69 -11.06
CA GLY A 281 -8.20 -12.09 -12.39
C GLY A 281 -8.12 -13.61 -12.53
N SER A 282 -8.38 -14.10 -13.74
CA SER A 282 -8.23 -15.51 -14.10
C SER A 282 -7.93 -15.66 -15.59
N GLY A 283 -6.78 -16.25 -15.92
CA GLY A 283 -6.31 -16.33 -17.30
C GLY A 283 -6.14 -14.94 -17.91
N ASN A 284 -6.82 -14.69 -19.04
CA ASN A 284 -6.79 -13.39 -19.70
C ASN A 284 -7.86 -12.40 -19.21
N PHE A 285 -8.78 -12.79 -18.33
CA PHE A 285 -9.85 -11.91 -17.87
C PHE A 285 -9.51 -11.29 -16.53
N ASN A 286 -9.73 -9.98 -16.41
CA ASN A 286 -9.46 -9.22 -15.20
C ASN A 286 -10.60 -8.28 -14.85
N VAL A 287 -10.77 -8.08 -13.54
CA VAL A 287 -11.65 -7.10 -12.92
C VAL A 287 -10.75 -6.12 -12.19
N TYR A 288 -10.80 -4.85 -12.59
CA TYR A 288 -10.02 -3.78 -11.99
C TYR A 288 -10.91 -2.73 -11.38
N ASP A 289 -10.41 -2.15 -10.30
CA ASP A 289 -10.82 -0.84 -9.88
C ASP A 289 -10.38 0.23 -10.90
N VAL A 290 -11.13 1.34 -11.00
CA VAL A 290 -10.92 2.38 -12.01
C VAL A 290 -10.79 3.76 -11.38
N ARG A 291 -9.80 4.54 -11.82
CA ARG A 291 -9.56 5.92 -11.37
C ARG A 291 -9.33 6.86 -12.55
N PRO A 292 -9.47 8.19 -12.37
CA PRO A 292 -9.07 9.15 -13.40
C PRO A 292 -7.59 9.01 -13.77
N SER A 293 -7.24 9.11 -15.05
CA SER A 293 -5.83 9.03 -15.50
C SER A 293 -5.02 10.27 -15.09
N ASN A 294 -5.63 11.45 -15.18
CA ASN A 294 -5.03 12.70 -14.72
C ASN A 294 -5.48 12.99 -13.28
N ARG A 295 -4.53 13.21 -12.38
CA ARG A 295 -4.77 13.42 -10.94
C ARG A 295 -3.80 14.47 -10.39
N GLY A 296 -4.20 15.12 -9.30
CA GLY A 296 -3.49 16.24 -8.69
C GLY A 296 -4.43 17.40 -8.40
N VAL A 297 -3.89 18.46 -7.78
CA VAL A 297 -4.71 19.55 -7.22
C VAL A 297 -5.51 20.37 -8.25
N GLN A 298 -5.10 20.34 -9.52
CA GLN A 298 -5.81 21.00 -10.63
C GLN A 298 -6.57 20.01 -11.55
N ALA A 299 -6.48 18.70 -11.28
CA ALA A 299 -7.11 17.70 -12.13
C ALA A 299 -8.63 17.68 -11.91
N THR A 300 -9.38 17.66 -13.00
CA THR A 300 -10.86 17.74 -12.99
C THR A 300 -11.55 16.38 -13.00
N GLY A 301 -10.80 15.29 -13.18
CA GLY A 301 -11.33 13.94 -13.20
C GLY A 301 -11.92 13.52 -11.85
N VAL A 302 -13.13 12.97 -11.87
CA VAL A 302 -13.90 12.54 -10.70
C VAL A 302 -14.07 11.03 -10.73
N ARG A 303 -13.69 10.38 -9.63
CA ARG A 303 -13.79 8.93 -9.48
C ARG A 303 -15.22 8.51 -9.19
N VAL A 304 -15.70 7.51 -9.93
CA VAL A 304 -17.10 7.03 -9.83
C VAL A 304 -17.26 5.90 -8.80
N GLY A 305 -16.18 5.16 -8.52
CA GLY A 305 -16.20 4.01 -7.60
C GLY A 305 -16.68 2.69 -8.24
N THR A 306 -16.89 2.67 -9.55
CA THR A 306 -17.24 1.48 -10.33
C THR A 306 -15.98 0.65 -10.67
N PHE A 307 -16.19 -0.53 -11.24
CA PHE A 307 -15.12 -1.41 -11.74
C PHE A 307 -15.17 -1.52 -13.26
N VAL A 308 -14.06 -1.97 -13.87
CA VAL A 308 -14.03 -2.46 -15.25
C VAL A 308 -13.77 -3.96 -15.27
N ALA A 309 -14.55 -4.69 -16.07
CA ALA A 309 -14.30 -6.07 -16.44
C ALA A 309 -13.82 -6.09 -17.89
N GLN A 310 -12.68 -6.74 -18.15
CA GLN A 310 -12.12 -6.78 -19.51
C GLN A 310 -11.22 -7.99 -19.74
N ASN A 311 -11.09 -8.37 -21.01
CA ASN A 311 -10.09 -9.34 -21.47
C ASN A 311 -8.80 -8.61 -21.84
N GLY A 312 -7.67 -9.14 -21.39
CA GLY A 312 -6.36 -8.53 -21.54
C GLY A 312 -6.17 -7.31 -20.63
N ASN A 313 -5.12 -6.54 -20.94
CA ASN A 313 -4.71 -5.35 -20.17
C ASN A 313 -4.96 -4.08 -20.98
N SER A 314 -6.18 -3.87 -21.45
CA SER A 314 -6.56 -2.63 -22.16
C SER A 314 -6.42 -1.42 -21.23
N ASN A 315 -5.55 -0.48 -21.60
CA ASN A 315 -5.40 0.82 -20.94
C ASN A 315 -5.32 1.92 -22.04
N PRO A 316 -6.26 2.88 -22.10
CA PRO A 316 -7.38 3.10 -21.19
C PRO A 316 -8.43 1.96 -21.21
N PRO A 317 -9.17 1.75 -20.11
CA PRO A 317 -10.25 0.77 -20.05
C PRO A 317 -11.46 1.21 -20.87
N SER A 318 -12.44 0.31 -21.03
CA SER A 318 -13.66 0.54 -21.85
C SER A 318 -14.66 1.55 -21.27
N ILE A 319 -14.42 2.05 -20.06
CA ILE A 319 -15.29 3.01 -19.36
C ILE A 319 -14.53 4.30 -19.04
N ALA A 320 -15.22 5.43 -19.02
CA ALA A 320 -14.69 6.72 -18.63
C ALA A 320 -14.83 6.98 -17.12
N CYS A 321 -14.17 8.01 -16.60
CA CYS A 321 -14.51 8.61 -15.32
C CYS A 321 -15.36 9.86 -15.54
N LEU A 322 -15.88 10.45 -14.45
CA LEU A 322 -16.59 11.72 -14.51
C LEU A 322 -15.59 12.89 -14.55
N LYS A 323 -16.08 14.09 -14.85
CA LYS A 323 -15.30 15.32 -14.83
C LYS A 323 -16.11 16.45 -14.19
N THR A 324 -15.48 17.26 -13.34
CA THR A 324 -16.07 18.52 -12.88
C THR A 324 -15.83 19.64 -13.90
N ALA A 325 -16.89 20.38 -14.24
CA ALA A 325 -16.81 21.66 -14.93
C ALA A 325 -16.84 22.85 -13.95
N ASN A 326 -17.13 22.59 -12.67
CA ASN A 326 -17.13 23.60 -11.61
C ASN A 326 -15.73 23.81 -11.04
N ALA A 327 -15.50 25.00 -10.45
CA ALA A 327 -14.27 25.30 -9.73
C ALA A 327 -14.05 24.31 -8.57
N ILE A 328 -12.87 23.68 -8.55
CA ILE A 328 -12.47 22.64 -7.59
C ILE A 328 -12.67 23.05 -6.11
N PRO A 329 -12.36 24.29 -5.67
CA PRO A 329 -12.48 24.68 -4.26
C PRO A 329 -13.90 24.66 -3.68
N LYS A 330 -14.96 24.60 -4.51
CA LYS A 330 -16.36 24.80 -4.10
C LYS A 330 -16.83 23.87 -2.97
N TYR A 331 -16.35 22.63 -2.94
CA TYR A 331 -16.75 21.60 -1.97
C TYR A 331 -15.64 21.24 -0.96
N MET A 332 -14.55 21.99 -0.98
CA MET A 332 -13.43 21.78 -0.06
C MET A 332 -13.79 22.28 1.36
N PRO A 333 -13.22 21.67 2.42
CA PRO A 333 -13.46 22.10 3.79
C PRO A 333 -12.84 23.48 4.05
N ASN A 334 -13.52 24.32 4.84
CA ASN A 334 -12.95 25.57 5.34
C ASN A 334 -12.02 25.33 6.55
N LEU A 335 -11.32 26.37 7.04
CA LEU A 335 -10.39 26.26 8.18
C LEU A 335 -11.00 25.61 9.43
N GLN A 336 -12.25 25.93 9.76
CA GLN A 336 -12.90 25.38 10.95
C GLN A 336 -13.25 23.90 10.75
N GLN A 337 -13.63 23.51 9.54
CA GLN A 337 -13.86 22.11 9.18
C GLN A 337 -12.55 21.32 9.17
N ILE A 338 -11.45 21.86 8.64
CA ILE A 338 -10.12 21.24 8.69
C ILE A 338 -9.72 20.94 10.15
N LYS A 339 -9.89 21.90 11.06
CA LYS A 339 -9.61 21.69 12.50
C LYS A 339 -10.38 20.51 13.07
N VAL A 340 -11.67 20.39 12.75
CA VAL A 340 -12.49 19.26 13.22
C VAL A 340 -12.10 17.94 12.55
N ILE A 341 -11.74 17.94 11.26
CA ILE A 341 -11.21 16.76 10.57
C ILE A 341 -9.96 16.22 11.30
N PHE A 342 -9.01 17.08 11.67
CA PHE A 342 -7.85 16.67 12.48
C PHE A 342 -8.27 16.19 13.88
N GLN A 343 -9.19 16.86 14.56
CA GLN A 343 -9.68 16.38 15.86
C GLN A 343 -10.24 14.95 15.80
N VAL A 344 -10.99 14.63 14.72
CA VAL A 344 -11.64 13.33 14.51
C VAL A 344 -10.64 12.26 14.04
N TYR A 345 -9.76 12.58 13.11
CA TYR A 345 -8.95 11.56 12.40
C TYR A 345 -7.44 11.64 12.63
N SER A 346 -6.91 12.61 13.37
CA SER A 346 -5.47 12.74 13.63
C SER A 346 -4.86 11.41 14.09
N PRO A 347 -3.80 10.93 13.42
CA PRO A 347 -3.15 9.69 13.78
C PRO A 347 -2.44 9.70 15.13
N PHE A 348 -2.32 8.51 15.72
CA PHE A 348 -1.26 8.17 16.66
C PHE A 348 -0.17 7.39 15.95
N MET A 349 1.06 7.92 15.93
CA MET A 349 2.22 7.23 15.39
C MET A 349 2.99 6.57 16.53
N TYR A 350 3.05 5.23 16.52
CA TYR A 350 3.88 4.47 17.43
C TYR A 350 5.29 4.35 16.87
N LEU A 351 6.28 4.63 17.72
CA LEU A 351 7.68 4.40 17.42
C LEU A 351 8.09 3.01 17.90
N HIS A 352 9.06 2.42 17.22
CA HIS A 352 9.62 1.15 17.63
C HIS A 352 10.24 1.25 19.05
N PRO A 353 10.14 0.23 19.92
CA PRO A 353 10.71 0.26 21.28
C PRO A 353 12.21 0.59 21.32
N ASP A 354 12.94 0.10 20.32
CA ASP A 354 14.39 0.32 20.17
C ASP A 354 14.73 1.59 19.35
N GLU A 355 13.77 2.47 19.07
CA GLU A 355 14.04 3.71 18.33
C GLU A 355 14.92 4.67 19.16
N GLU A 356 16.01 5.13 18.56
CA GLU A 356 16.97 6.05 19.17
C GLU A 356 16.86 7.47 18.59
N TYR A 357 16.25 7.61 17.40
CA TYR A 357 16.16 8.85 16.64
C TYR A 357 14.70 9.33 16.58
N PHE A 358 14.33 10.19 17.51
CA PHE A 358 12.96 10.70 17.62
C PHE A 358 12.66 11.81 16.60
N PRO A 359 11.38 12.01 16.25
CA PRO A 359 10.99 13.19 15.50
C PRO A 359 11.22 14.46 16.35
N SER A 360 11.24 15.62 15.70
CA SER A 360 11.27 16.92 16.37
C SER A 360 10.49 17.95 15.55
N SER A 361 10.21 19.12 16.12
CA SER A 361 9.82 20.25 15.26
C SER A 361 11.02 20.80 14.49
N VAL A 362 10.77 21.28 13.27
CA VAL A 362 11.73 22.05 12.47
C VAL A 362 12.31 23.23 13.26
N GLU A 363 11.46 23.93 14.02
CA GLU A 363 11.89 25.05 14.86
C GLU A 363 12.88 24.62 15.95
N TRP A 364 12.63 23.46 16.59
CA TRP A 364 13.58 22.88 17.54
C TRP A 364 14.89 22.55 16.84
N PHE A 365 14.86 21.88 15.68
CA PHE A 365 16.08 21.52 14.94
C PHE A 365 16.93 22.75 14.62
N PHE A 366 16.32 23.82 14.10
CA PHE A 366 17.02 25.07 13.79
C PHE A 366 17.55 25.77 15.05
N SER A 367 16.72 25.88 16.09
CA SER A 367 17.11 26.50 17.37
C SER A 367 18.21 25.75 18.11
N ASN A 368 18.43 24.48 17.76
CA ASN A 368 19.46 23.62 18.33
C ASN A 368 20.75 23.57 17.51
N GLY A 369 20.92 24.52 16.57
CA GLY A 369 22.19 24.79 15.90
C GLY A 369 22.33 24.17 14.51
N ALA A 370 21.23 23.86 13.82
CA ALA A 370 21.30 23.47 12.42
C ALA A 370 22.04 24.55 11.58
N LEU A 371 22.83 24.08 10.64
CA LEU A 371 23.73 24.91 9.84
C LEU A 371 23.35 24.85 8.37
N LEU A 372 23.37 26.00 7.70
CA LEU A 372 23.26 26.12 6.25
C LEU A 372 24.67 26.15 5.65
N TYR A 373 24.97 25.16 4.83
CA TYR A 373 26.19 25.07 4.06
C TYR A 373 25.98 25.60 2.66
N LYS A 374 27.08 26.05 2.05
CA LYS A 374 27.11 26.52 0.67
C LYS A 374 28.32 25.95 -0.05
N LYS A 375 28.10 25.45 -1.26
CA LYS A 375 29.14 24.92 -2.13
C LYS A 375 30.24 25.96 -2.39
N GLY A 376 31.49 25.58 -2.14
CA GLY A 376 32.67 26.45 -2.22
C GLY A 376 32.91 27.37 -1.01
N GLN A 377 32.07 27.28 0.04
CA GLN A 377 32.19 28.04 1.29
C GLN A 377 31.99 27.14 2.53
N GLU A 378 32.35 25.87 2.43
CA GLU A 378 32.05 24.83 3.43
C GLU A 378 32.71 25.07 4.80
N SER A 379 33.80 25.84 4.84
CA SER A 379 34.50 26.21 6.07
C SER A 379 33.80 27.30 6.89
N ASN A 380 32.74 27.93 6.33
CA ASN A 380 32.01 29.01 6.98
C ASN A 380 30.49 28.83 6.85
N PRO A 381 29.91 27.75 7.44
CA PRO A 381 28.47 27.55 7.44
C PRO A 381 27.77 28.59 8.32
N VAL A 382 26.52 28.90 7.99
CA VAL A 382 25.72 29.93 8.69
C VAL A 382 24.63 29.27 9.53
N PRO A 383 24.42 29.66 10.80
CA PRO A 383 23.29 29.16 11.59
C PRO A 383 21.95 29.46 10.93
N VAL A 384 21.05 28.48 10.91
CA VAL A 384 19.69 28.65 10.40
C VAL A 384 18.86 29.42 11.44
N ALA A 385 18.09 30.42 10.99
CA ALA A 385 17.15 31.12 11.84
C ALA A 385 16.04 30.17 12.32
N PRO A 386 15.46 30.35 13.52
CA PRO A 386 14.46 29.40 14.08
C PRO A 386 13.26 29.07 13.16
N ASN A 387 12.88 30.00 12.28
CA ASN A 387 11.79 29.81 11.31
C ASN A 387 12.26 29.59 9.86
N GLY A 388 13.58 29.50 9.64
CA GLY A 388 14.19 29.32 8.31
C GLY A 388 14.18 30.57 7.42
N THR A 389 13.97 31.76 7.96
CA THR A 389 13.91 33.02 7.15
C THR A 389 15.18 33.35 6.37
N ASN A 390 16.33 32.83 6.79
CA ASN A 390 17.61 33.01 6.09
C ASN A 390 17.94 31.87 5.11
N LEU A 391 17.03 30.92 4.90
CA LEU A 391 17.16 29.89 3.88
C LEU A 391 16.83 30.48 2.49
N PRO A 392 17.48 30.03 1.41
CA PRO A 392 17.05 30.32 0.04
C PRO A 392 15.55 30.06 -0.15
N GLN A 393 14.83 31.04 -0.71
CA GLN A 393 13.36 31.05 -0.84
C GLN A 393 12.86 30.81 -2.28
N ASP A 394 13.76 30.47 -3.19
CA ASP A 394 13.45 30.20 -4.60
C ASP A 394 13.22 28.69 -4.84
N PRO A 395 12.37 28.32 -5.82
CA PRO A 395 11.96 26.94 -6.06
C PRO A 395 12.97 26.17 -6.92
N ASN A 396 14.27 26.31 -6.64
CA ASN A 396 15.33 25.61 -7.37
C ASN A 396 16.03 24.61 -6.47
N ASN A 397 16.34 23.43 -7.00
CA ASN A 397 17.36 22.56 -6.44
C ASN A 397 18.58 22.54 -7.37
N ASP A 398 19.57 23.38 -7.07
CA ASP A 398 20.80 23.57 -7.85
C ASP A 398 22.03 22.91 -7.19
N GLY A 399 21.83 22.20 -6.07
CA GLY A 399 22.90 21.63 -5.25
C GLY A 399 23.88 22.67 -4.68
N ALA A 400 23.48 23.95 -4.62
CA ALA A 400 24.35 25.02 -4.14
C ALA A 400 24.37 25.13 -2.61
N TYR A 401 23.34 24.62 -1.93
CA TYR A 401 23.16 24.69 -0.48
C TYR A 401 22.67 23.35 0.07
N TRP A 402 23.02 23.04 1.30
CA TRP A 402 22.43 21.92 2.06
C TRP A 402 22.40 22.25 3.56
N LEU A 403 21.55 21.57 4.32
CA LEU A 403 21.58 21.64 5.78
C LEU A 403 22.46 20.54 6.37
N ASP A 404 23.02 20.79 7.55
CA ASP A 404 23.71 19.77 8.33
C ASP A 404 23.58 20.04 9.84
N LEU A 405 23.96 19.05 10.64
CA LEU A 405 23.96 19.08 12.09
C LEU A 405 25.00 20.06 12.65
N PRO A 406 24.78 20.61 13.86
CA PRO A 406 25.81 21.36 14.57
C PRO A 406 27.02 20.49 14.95
N THR A 407 28.08 21.14 15.44
CA THR A 407 29.25 20.45 16.01
C THR A 407 28.87 19.42 17.11
N ASN A 408 27.89 19.74 17.97
CA ASN A 408 27.34 18.80 18.96
C ASN A 408 26.20 17.94 18.37
N LYS A 409 26.53 17.20 17.31
CA LYS A 409 25.57 16.45 16.49
C LYS A 409 24.82 15.35 17.21
N GLU A 410 25.44 14.65 18.17
CA GLU A 410 24.86 13.45 18.79
C GLU A 410 23.56 13.72 19.54
N ARG A 411 23.46 14.88 20.21
CA ARG A 411 22.21 15.29 20.87
C ARG A 411 21.12 15.61 19.86
N VAL A 412 21.47 16.31 18.77
CA VAL A 412 20.49 16.76 17.77
C VAL A 412 19.98 15.58 16.93
N LYS A 413 20.83 14.60 16.62
CA LYS A 413 20.42 13.35 15.95
C LYS A 413 19.29 12.63 16.67
N LYS A 414 19.33 12.58 18.01
CA LYS A 414 18.29 11.93 18.81
C LYS A 414 16.90 12.57 18.70
N GLY A 415 16.82 13.80 18.17
CA GLY A 415 15.58 14.55 18.11
C GLY A 415 15.02 14.90 19.49
N ASP A 416 13.75 15.30 19.49
CA ASP A 416 13.04 15.74 20.69
C ASP A 416 11.54 15.54 20.49
N LEU A 417 11.05 14.37 20.92
CA LEU A 417 9.65 13.97 20.78
C LEU A 417 8.70 14.97 21.46
N ALA A 418 9.13 15.64 22.53
CA ALA A 418 8.33 16.64 23.24
C ALA A 418 8.03 17.88 22.38
N SER A 419 8.96 18.31 21.53
CA SER A 419 8.76 19.39 20.57
C SER A 419 8.07 18.95 19.28
N ALA A 420 7.98 17.65 19.01
CA ALA A 420 7.51 17.13 17.73
C ALA A 420 6.06 17.55 17.47
N LYS A 421 5.81 17.99 16.23
CA LYS A 421 4.48 18.28 15.68
C LYS A 421 4.43 17.84 14.23
N SER A 422 3.24 17.53 13.73
CA SER A 422 3.06 17.20 12.32
C SER A 422 2.79 18.46 11.48
N TYR A 423 3.20 18.44 10.22
CA TYR A 423 3.00 19.53 9.27
C TYR A 423 1.97 19.12 8.22
N ALA A 424 0.84 19.82 8.19
CA ALA A 424 -0.31 19.46 7.39
C ALA A 424 -0.35 20.25 6.06
N HIS A 425 -0.43 19.52 4.96
CA HIS A 425 -0.83 20.06 3.66
C HIS A 425 -2.22 19.50 3.30
N VAL A 426 -3.21 20.38 3.15
CA VAL A 426 -4.58 20.01 2.82
C VAL A 426 -4.87 20.41 1.39
N LYS A 427 -5.23 19.44 0.54
CA LYS A 427 -5.34 19.67 -0.91
C LYS A 427 -6.54 18.98 -1.55
N PRO A 428 -7.11 19.57 -2.63
CA PRO A 428 -8.20 18.94 -3.36
C PRO A 428 -7.70 17.77 -4.18
N MET A 429 -8.48 16.69 -4.22
CA MET A 429 -8.20 15.53 -5.05
C MET A 429 -9.46 15.05 -5.76
N LEU A 430 -9.25 14.35 -6.90
CA LEU A 430 -10.32 13.72 -7.68
C LEU A 430 -11.44 14.71 -8.06
N GLY A 431 -11.06 15.83 -8.69
CA GLY A 431 -11.99 16.88 -9.11
C GLY A 431 -12.64 17.64 -7.94
N GLY A 432 -11.99 17.66 -6.77
CA GLY A 432 -12.52 18.31 -5.56
C GLY A 432 -13.63 17.51 -4.87
N THR A 433 -13.85 16.26 -5.25
CA THR A 433 -14.78 15.36 -4.55
C THR A 433 -14.14 14.68 -3.32
N PHE A 434 -12.82 14.78 -3.20
CA PHE A 434 -12.05 14.33 -2.06
C PHE A 434 -11.09 15.41 -1.59
N THR A 435 -10.75 15.36 -0.29
CA THR A 435 -9.69 16.14 0.32
C THR A 435 -8.62 15.19 0.81
N ASP A 436 -7.38 15.40 0.37
CA ASP A 436 -6.22 14.72 0.93
C ASP A 436 -5.58 15.62 1.99
N LEU A 437 -5.27 15.03 3.14
CA LEU A 437 -4.52 15.63 4.23
C LEU A 437 -3.18 14.91 4.31
N GLN A 438 -2.13 15.49 3.75
CA GLN A 438 -0.77 14.98 3.89
C GLN A 438 -0.23 15.46 5.24
N ILE A 439 0.14 14.51 6.08
CA ILE A 439 0.57 14.75 7.47
C ILE A 439 2.04 14.36 7.57
N TRP A 440 2.90 15.37 7.49
CA TRP A 440 4.35 15.21 7.46
C TRP A 440 4.97 15.22 8.86
N VAL A 441 6.01 14.42 9.05
CA VAL A 441 6.82 14.34 10.26
C VAL A 441 8.27 14.58 9.88
N PHE A 442 8.94 15.39 10.69
CA PHE A 442 10.36 15.67 10.52
C PHE A 442 11.18 14.96 11.59
N TYR A 443 12.21 14.25 11.15
CA TYR A 443 13.26 13.70 12.00
C TYR A 443 14.58 14.40 11.68
N PRO A 444 15.36 14.81 12.69
CA PRO A 444 16.70 15.34 12.44
C PRO A 444 17.67 14.33 11.82
N PHE A 445 17.40 13.02 11.97
CA PHE A 445 18.26 11.93 11.50
C PHE A 445 17.47 10.61 11.44
N ASN A 446 17.75 9.72 10.47
CA ASN A 446 17.02 8.45 10.26
C ASN A 446 17.80 7.16 10.59
N GLY A 447 18.97 7.23 11.22
CA GLY A 447 19.69 6.02 11.65
C GLY A 447 20.14 5.08 10.52
N PRO A 448 20.93 4.04 10.85
CA PRO A 448 21.46 3.13 9.84
C PRO A 448 20.49 2.02 9.44
N ALA A 449 20.50 1.66 8.16
CA ALA A 449 19.69 0.58 7.61
C ALA A 449 20.14 -0.80 8.13
N ARG A 450 19.19 -1.74 8.10
CA ARG A 450 19.38 -3.13 8.51
C ARG A 450 18.85 -4.07 7.43
N ALA A 451 19.46 -5.22 7.26
CA ALA A 451 19.04 -6.22 6.29
C ALA A 451 18.74 -7.57 6.96
N LYS A 452 17.78 -8.29 6.41
CA LYS A 452 17.55 -9.71 6.66
C LYS A 452 18.18 -10.49 5.51
N VAL A 453 18.93 -11.54 5.83
CA VAL A 453 19.43 -12.52 4.88
C VAL A 453 19.13 -13.90 5.46
N GLU A 454 18.09 -14.54 4.94
CA GLU A 454 17.54 -15.79 5.46
C GLU A 454 17.19 -15.67 6.95
N PHE A 455 17.96 -16.31 7.84
CA PHE A 455 17.71 -16.32 9.28
C PHE A 455 18.56 -15.30 10.06
N ILE A 456 19.39 -14.50 9.38
CA ILE A 456 20.32 -13.55 10.01
C ILE A 456 19.86 -12.11 9.77
N THR A 457 19.95 -11.27 10.80
CA THR A 457 19.81 -9.82 10.69
C THR A 457 21.18 -9.16 10.75
N ILE A 458 21.45 -8.23 9.84
CA ILE A 458 22.74 -7.58 9.65
C ILE A 458 22.54 -6.07 9.72
N ASN A 459 23.33 -5.38 10.55
CA ASN A 459 23.41 -3.92 10.55
C ASN A 459 24.29 -3.48 9.39
N LEU A 460 23.84 -2.53 8.57
CA LEU A 460 24.54 -2.13 7.35
C LEU A 460 25.58 -1.01 7.58
N GLY A 461 26.09 -0.88 8.80
CA GLY A 461 27.06 0.15 9.14
C GLY A 461 26.42 1.54 9.01
N LYS A 462 26.95 2.37 8.11
CA LYS A 462 26.41 3.71 7.82
C LYS A 462 25.41 3.76 6.66
N ILE A 463 25.21 2.63 5.97
CA ILE A 463 24.31 2.59 4.82
C ILE A 463 22.90 2.98 5.27
N GLY A 464 22.28 3.91 4.55
CA GLY A 464 20.92 4.40 4.79
C GLY A 464 20.80 5.57 5.75
N GLU A 465 21.84 5.89 6.52
CA GLU A 465 21.78 6.99 7.49
C GLU A 465 21.96 8.35 6.80
N HIS A 466 21.08 9.31 7.11
CA HIS A 466 21.16 10.67 6.60
C HIS A 466 20.62 11.71 7.60
N VAL A 467 21.09 12.96 7.44
CA VAL A 467 20.61 14.11 8.21
C VAL A 467 19.35 14.66 7.58
N GLY A 468 18.38 14.99 8.42
CA GLY A 468 17.05 15.41 8.01
C GLY A 468 16.29 14.24 7.38
N ASP A 469 15.05 14.03 7.77
CA ASP A 469 14.23 12.98 7.23
C ASP A 469 12.75 13.39 7.31
N TRP A 470 12.04 13.19 6.21
CA TRP A 470 10.69 13.68 5.99
C TRP A 470 9.80 12.51 5.61
N GLU A 471 8.95 12.13 6.54
CA GLU A 471 8.02 11.02 6.38
C GLU A 471 6.58 11.51 6.44
N HIS A 472 5.66 10.81 5.79
CA HIS A 472 4.24 11.19 5.84
C HIS A 472 3.27 10.03 5.75
N VAL A 473 2.06 10.30 6.23
CA VAL A 473 0.85 9.57 5.88
C VAL A 473 -0.15 10.54 5.24
N THR A 474 -1.01 10.04 4.37
CA THR A 474 -2.06 10.86 3.73
C THR A 474 -3.43 10.30 4.03
N LEU A 475 -4.31 11.15 4.58
CA LEU A 475 -5.71 10.81 4.82
C LEU A 475 -6.56 11.29 3.66
N ARG A 476 -7.35 10.40 3.05
CA ARG A 476 -8.30 10.75 1.99
C ARG A 476 -9.72 10.78 2.52
N VAL A 477 -10.28 11.99 2.60
CA VAL A 477 -11.62 12.27 3.14
C VAL A 477 -12.59 12.59 2.00
N SER A 478 -13.79 12.00 2.05
CA SER A 478 -14.86 12.28 1.09
C SER A 478 -15.48 13.65 1.34
N ASN A 479 -15.54 14.51 0.32
CA ASN A 479 -16.20 15.82 0.45
C ASN A 479 -17.74 15.72 0.43
N PHE A 480 -18.30 14.54 0.18
CA PHE A 480 -19.74 14.30 0.27
C PHE A 480 -20.25 14.26 1.71
N ASN A 481 -19.47 13.69 2.63
CA ASN A 481 -19.94 13.43 4.00
C ASN A 481 -18.85 13.60 5.08
N GLY A 482 -17.60 13.88 4.70
CA GLY A 482 -16.45 14.00 5.59
C GLY A 482 -15.92 12.66 6.11
N GLU A 483 -16.37 11.53 5.57
CA GLU A 483 -15.92 10.20 5.98
C GLU A 483 -14.51 9.91 5.46
N LEU A 484 -13.63 9.42 6.35
CA LEU A 484 -12.32 8.89 5.97
C LEU A 484 -12.53 7.63 5.11
N LYS A 485 -11.96 7.63 3.89
CA LYS A 485 -12.09 6.50 2.96
C LYS A 485 -10.83 5.66 2.89
N GLN A 486 -9.67 6.30 2.79
CA GLN A 486 -8.41 5.60 2.62
C GLN A 486 -7.29 6.33 3.35
N VAL A 487 -6.25 5.59 3.70
CA VAL A 487 -5.00 6.10 4.29
C VAL A 487 -3.86 5.60 3.43
N TYR A 488 -2.98 6.51 3.03
CA TYR A 488 -1.73 6.19 2.38
C TYR A 488 -0.60 6.15 3.40
N PHE A 489 0.18 5.09 3.37
CA PHE A 489 1.38 4.92 4.19
C PHE A 489 2.62 5.04 3.31
N SER A 490 3.40 6.11 3.50
CA SER A 490 4.66 6.31 2.78
C SER A 490 5.70 5.30 3.22
N GLN A 491 6.36 4.66 2.26
CA GLN A 491 7.37 3.63 2.45
C GLN A 491 8.53 3.94 1.51
N HIS A 492 9.27 5.01 1.81
CA HIS A 492 10.35 5.55 0.99
C HIS A 492 9.84 6.17 -0.32
N SER A 493 10.27 5.67 -1.48
CA SER A 493 9.95 6.26 -2.80
C SER A 493 8.52 6.01 -3.30
N LYS A 494 7.76 5.16 -2.60
CA LYS A 494 6.37 4.74 -2.88
C LYS A 494 5.66 4.44 -1.57
N GLY A 495 4.44 3.93 -1.63
CA GLY A 495 3.70 3.56 -0.43
C GLY A 495 2.52 2.67 -0.78
N THR A 496 1.56 2.61 0.14
CA THR A 496 0.36 1.78 -0.05
C THR A 496 -0.87 2.51 0.44
N TRP A 497 -1.88 2.60 -0.42
CA TRP A 497 -3.24 2.97 -0.03
C TRP A 497 -3.96 1.78 0.59
N LEU A 498 -4.54 1.98 1.76
CA LEU A 498 -5.45 1.04 2.40
C LEU A 498 -6.79 1.69 2.68
N ASP A 499 -7.86 0.91 2.53
CA ASP A 499 -9.20 1.34 2.90
C ASP A 499 -9.31 1.44 4.42
N SER A 500 -10.15 2.35 4.92
CA SER A 500 -10.35 2.50 6.37
C SER A 500 -10.82 1.22 7.07
N SER A 501 -11.41 0.26 6.33
CA SER A 501 -11.78 -1.05 6.86
C SER A 501 -10.59 -1.96 7.21
N GLN A 502 -9.38 -1.58 6.80
CA GLN A 502 -8.14 -2.30 7.04
C GLN A 502 -7.24 -1.58 8.05
N ILE A 503 -7.69 -0.46 8.61
CA ILE A 503 -6.90 0.38 9.51
C ILE A 503 -7.27 0.10 10.96
N GLU A 504 -6.28 0.14 11.84
CA GLU A 504 -6.48 0.05 13.28
C GLU A 504 -6.87 1.42 13.85
N PHE A 505 -7.84 1.43 14.77
CA PHE A 505 -8.31 2.63 15.45
C PHE A 505 -8.18 2.47 16.96
N GLN A 506 -7.70 3.52 17.64
CA GLN A 506 -7.49 3.49 19.09
C GLN A 506 -8.72 4.01 19.86
N SER A 507 -9.13 5.25 19.57
CA SER A 507 -10.22 5.93 20.26
C SER A 507 -11.08 6.72 19.27
N GLY A 508 -12.36 6.35 19.15
CA GLY A 508 -13.22 6.90 18.11
C GLY A 508 -12.60 6.66 16.72
N ASN A 509 -12.48 7.72 15.91
CA ASN A 509 -11.92 7.61 14.56
C ASN A 509 -10.44 7.98 14.47
N LYS A 510 -9.74 8.08 15.61
CA LYS A 510 -8.28 8.28 15.63
C LYS A 510 -7.59 6.99 15.22
N LEU A 511 -6.96 7.01 14.06
CA LEU A 511 -6.21 5.88 13.53
C LEU A 511 -4.85 5.75 14.21
N GLN A 512 -4.29 4.55 14.14
CA GLN A 512 -2.92 4.30 14.57
C GLN A 512 -2.08 3.76 13.41
N TYR A 513 -0.79 4.06 13.45
CA TYR A 513 0.19 3.47 12.56
C TYR A 513 1.55 3.41 13.22
N TYR A 514 2.49 2.73 12.56
CA TYR A 514 3.78 2.40 13.13
C TYR A 514 4.88 2.92 12.21
N SER A 515 5.84 3.64 12.78
CA SER A 515 7.06 4.06 12.09
C SER A 515 8.11 2.97 12.21
N SER A 516 8.79 2.65 11.12
CA SER A 516 9.82 1.62 11.12
C SER A 516 11.08 2.09 11.82
N LEU A 517 11.72 1.19 12.57
CA LEU A 517 12.94 1.47 13.29
C LEU A 517 14.07 1.96 12.36
N HIS A 518 14.64 3.11 12.70
CA HIS A 518 15.60 3.92 11.95
C HIS A 518 14.99 4.50 10.67
N GLY A 519 14.63 3.67 9.69
CA GLY A 519 14.24 4.15 8.36
C GLY A 519 12.90 4.91 8.31
N HIS A 520 12.18 5.02 9.42
CA HIS A 520 10.94 5.78 9.68
C HIS A 520 9.73 5.63 8.76
N ALA A 521 9.82 4.83 7.70
CA ALA A 521 8.73 4.45 6.83
C ALA A 521 7.48 4.03 7.61
N SER A 522 6.32 4.40 7.08
CA SER A 522 5.03 4.25 7.72
C SER A 522 4.37 2.93 7.34
N TYR A 523 3.84 2.21 8.33
CA TYR A 523 3.09 0.97 8.13
C TYR A 523 1.81 0.93 8.97
N PRO A 524 0.74 0.30 8.43
CA PRO A 524 -0.55 0.16 9.12
C PRO A 524 -0.53 -0.79 10.31
N HIS A 525 0.43 -1.73 10.36
CA HIS A 525 0.52 -2.80 11.34
C HIS A 525 1.96 -2.95 11.86
N ALA A 526 2.08 -3.40 13.11
CA ALA A 526 3.34 -3.84 13.67
C ALA A 526 3.79 -5.16 13.02
N GLY A 527 5.09 -5.31 12.77
CA GLY A 527 5.68 -6.53 12.27
C GLY A 527 6.99 -6.34 11.52
N LEU A 528 7.45 -7.44 10.95
CA LEU A 528 8.59 -7.46 10.02
C LEU A 528 8.12 -7.02 8.64
N ASN A 529 8.53 -5.83 8.20
CA ASN A 529 8.34 -5.39 6.82
C ASN A 529 9.67 -5.49 6.08
N LEU A 530 9.68 -6.17 4.94
CA LEU A 530 10.89 -6.37 4.14
C LEU A 530 10.77 -5.70 2.77
N ILE A 531 11.79 -4.91 2.42
CA ILE A 531 12.01 -4.44 1.05
C ILE A 531 13.00 -5.39 0.39
N GLY A 532 12.50 -6.31 -0.44
CA GLY A 532 13.32 -7.32 -1.10
C GLY A 532 12.51 -8.54 -1.52
N ALA A 533 13.18 -9.69 -1.64
CA ALA A 533 12.57 -10.93 -2.11
C ALA A 533 12.60 -12.02 -1.03
N LYS A 534 11.43 -12.59 -0.72
CA LYS A 534 11.26 -13.67 0.27
C LYS A 534 11.84 -13.31 1.64
N ASP A 535 12.98 -13.90 2.01
CA ASP A 535 13.68 -13.74 3.28
C ASP A 535 14.96 -12.90 3.17
N ILE A 536 15.15 -12.21 2.04
CA ILE A 536 16.34 -11.38 1.78
C ILE A 536 15.89 -9.98 1.40
N GLY A 537 16.24 -8.97 2.21
CA GLY A 537 15.83 -7.59 1.98
C GLY A 537 16.17 -6.64 3.12
N ILE A 538 15.97 -5.35 2.90
CA ILE A 538 16.05 -4.33 3.96
C ILE A 538 14.88 -4.48 4.92
N ARG A 539 15.17 -4.29 6.21
CA ARG A 539 14.21 -4.40 7.30
C ARG A 539 13.64 -3.04 7.65
N ASN A 540 12.33 -2.91 7.52
CA ASN A 540 11.53 -1.83 8.09
C ASN A 540 10.68 -2.41 9.24
N ASP A 541 11.37 -2.85 10.29
CA ASP A 541 10.70 -3.44 11.45
C ASP A 541 9.82 -2.39 12.15
N THR A 542 8.55 -2.71 12.33
CA THR A 542 7.60 -1.89 13.10
C THR A 542 7.15 -2.64 14.35
N ALA A 543 7.00 -1.92 15.45
CA ALA A 543 6.50 -2.47 16.69
C ALA A 543 5.80 -1.38 17.49
N GLN A 544 4.90 -1.79 18.39
CA GLN A 544 4.24 -0.88 19.31
C GLN A 544 5.17 -0.60 20.49
N GLY A 545 5.91 0.50 20.45
CA GLY A 545 6.68 1.00 21.59
C GLY A 545 5.88 1.93 22.51
N ASP A 546 6.50 2.31 23.62
CA ASP A 546 5.91 3.24 24.60
C ASP A 546 5.93 4.70 24.12
N ASN A 547 6.81 5.02 23.18
CA ASN A 547 6.92 6.35 22.59
C ASN A 547 5.90 6.52 21.46
N VAL A 548 4.99 7.49 21.63
CA VAL A 548 3.89 7.76 20.70
C VAL A 548 3.83 9.24 20.38
N MET A 549 3.73 9.57 19.10
CA MET A 549 3.46 10.93 18.65
C MET A 549 1.97 11.09 18.33
N ASN A 550 1.31 12.02 19.03
CA ASN A 550 -0.07 12.40 18.75
C ASN A 550 -0.12 13.52 17.71
N MET A 551 -0.56 13.19 16.49
CA MET A 551 -0.63 14.13 15.37
C MET A 551 -1.83 15.08 15.43
N ALA A 552 -2.52 15.17 16.57
CA ALA A 552 -3.41 16.29 16.85
C ALA A 552 -2.64 17.57 17.18
N ALA A 553 -1.36 17.47 17.56
CA ALA A 553 -0.44 18.59 17.60
C ALA A 553 0.13 18.81 16.18
N TYR A 554 -0.49 19.74 15.44
CA TYR A 554 -0.13 20.00 14.05
C TYR A 554 0.00 21.49 13.73
N GLU A 555 0.76 21.78 12.68
CA GLU A 555 0.82 23.09 12.03
C GLU A 555 0.23 22.95 10.62
N LEU A 556 -0.78 23.76 10.29
CA LEU A 556 -1.29 23.83 8.91
C LEU A 556 -0.33 24.66 8.08
N VAL A 557 0.48 24.01 7.25
CA VAL A 557 1.54 24.68 6.49
C VAL A 557 1.13 25.03 5.08
N SER A 558 0.14 24.34 4.51
CA SER A 558 -0.41 24.70 3.20
C SER A 558 -1.86 24.24 3.01
N ALA A 559 -2.64 25.09 2.37
CA ALA A 559 -3.99 24.80 1.86
C ALA A 559 -4.33 25.83 0.78
N GLU A 560 -3.69 25.73 -0.38
CA GLU A 560 -3.67 26.77 -1.42
C GLU A 560 -5.07 27.26 -1.85
N TYR A 561 -6.07 26.38 -1.84
CA TYR A 561 -7.45 26.72 -2.20
C TYR A 561 -8.13 27.71 -1.23
N LEU A 562 -7.55 27.95 -0.05
CA LEU A 562 -7.98 28.97 0.92
C LEU A 562 -7.32 30.33 0.68
N GLY A 563 -6.48 30.48 -0.36
CA GLY A 563 -5.77 31.72 -0.65
C GLY A 563 -4.86 32.14 0.50
N SER A 564 -5.00 33.39 0.96
CA SER A 564 -4.20 33.93 2.08
C SER A 564 -4.63 33.44 3.48
N GLY A 565 -5.56 32.47 3.55
CA GLY A 565 -6.04 31.90 4.82
C GLY A 565 -5.00 31.03 5.56
N VAL A 566 -3.93 30.62 4.89
CA VAL A 566 -2.80 29.87 5.45
C VAL A 566 -1.50 30.56 5.05
N VAL A 567 -0.63 30.81 6.03
CA VAL A 567 0.69 31.39 5.80
C VAL A 567 1.71 30.27 5.83
N GLU A 568 2.37 30.03 4.71
CA GLU A 568 3.41 29.02 4.62
C GLU A 568 4.65 29.47 5.42
N PRO A 569 5.25 28.58 6.23
CA PRO A 569 6.47 28.93 6.94
C PRO A 569 7.67 29.02 5.97
N PRO A 570 8.65 29.91 6.20
CA PRO A 570 9.76 30.15 5.27
C PRO A 570 10.59 28.91 4.92
N TRP A 571 10.75 27.99 5.89
CA TRP A 571 11.47 26.74 5.66
C TRP A 571 10.79 25.81 4.65
N LEU A 572 9.46 25.92 4.47
CA LEU A 572 8.74 25.10 3.49
C LEU A 572 9.16 25.46 2.05
N ASN A 573 9.65 26.68 1.85
CA ASN A 573 10.18 27.15 0.57
C ASN A 573 11.68 26.87 0.38
N TYR A 574 12.28 26.02 1.21
CA TYR A 574 13.64 25.54 1.01
C TYR A 574 13.65 24.24 0.20
N PHE A 575 14.01 24.36 -1.08
CA PHE A 575 13.94 23.30 -2.11
C PHE A 575 15.24 22.49 -2.24
N ARG A 576 16.21 22.65 -1.33
CA ARG A 576 17.50 21.93 -1.37
C ARG A 576 17.54 20.84 -0.30
N GLU A 577 18.66 20.14 -0.22
CA GLU A 577 18.88 19.00 0.66
C GLU A 577 18.89 19.40 2.15
N TRP A 578 18.15 18.66 2.96
CA TRP A 578 18.10 18.81 4.43
C TRP A 578 19.23 18.06 5.15
N GLY A 579 20.13 17.45 4.39
CA GLY A 579 21.33 16.78 4.86
C GLY A 579 22.46 16.85 3.84
N PRO A 580 23.71 16.62 4.24
CA PRO A 580 24.82 16.57 3.31
C PRO A 580 24.74 15.33 2.42
N LYS A 581 25.37 15.41 1.25
CA LYS A 581 25.75 14.24 0.47
C LYS A 581 26.89 13.53 1.17
N ILE A 582 26.73 12.24 1.49
CA ILE A 582 27.77 11.46 2.15
C ILE A 582 28.47 10.59 1.11
N ASP A 583 29.71 10.93 0.79
CA ASP A 583 30.56 10.09 -0.07
C ASP A 583 31.17 8.94 0.76
N TYR A 584 30.49 7.80 0.80
CA TYR A 584 31.08 6.53 1.23
C TYR A 584 30.87 5.46 0.16
N THR A 585 31.88 4.63 -0.09
CA THR A 585 31.70 3.51 -1.01
C THR A 585 30.83 2.47 -0.32
N ILE A 586 29.62 2.24 -0.84
CA ILE A 586 28.77 1.10 -0.43
C ILE A 586 29.60 -0.20 -0.42
N ASP A 587 30.52 -0.35 -1.40
CA ASP A 587 31.45 -1.49 -1.47
C ASP A 587 32.36 -1.61 -0.24
N ASP A 588 32.78 -0.51 0.36
CA ASP A 588 33.67 -0.53 1.52
C ASP A 588 32.91 -0.85 2.82
N GLU A 589 31.67 -0.38 2.96
CA GLU A 589 30.79 -0.79 4.04
C GLU A 589 30.35 -2.26 3.89
N LEU A 590 30.00 -2.69 2.67
CA LEU A 590 29.70 -4.10 2.38
C LEU A 590 30.93 -4.97 2.65
N LYS A 591 32.15 -4.59 2.24
CA LYS A 591 33.40 -5.33 2.54
C LYS A 591 33.67 -5.53 4.02
N LYS A 592 33.23 -4.61 4.90
CA LYS A 592 33.34 -4.81 6.36
C LYS A 592 32.42 -5.93 6.83
N LEU A 593 31.26 -6.07 6.19
CA LEU A 593 30.26 -7.12 6.45
C LEU A 593 30.61 -8.45 5.74
N GLU A 594 31.41 -8.41 4.67
CA GLU A 594 31.84 -9.59 3.90
C GLU A 594 32.65 -10.62 4.69
N LYS A 595 33.29 -10.23 5.81
CA LYS A 595 34.13 -11.14 6.60
C LYS A 595 33.34 -12.23 7.35
N SER A 596 32.02 -12.10 7.47
CA SER A 596 31.17 -12.97 8.30
C SER A 596 30.13 -13.78 7.52
N LEU A 597 29.99 -13.62 6.20
CA LEU A 597 28.91 -14.24 5.40
C LEU A 597 29.43 -15.22 4.32
N PRO A 598 28.83 -16.43 4.20
CA PRO A 598 29.09 -17.36 3.09
C PRO A 598 28.78 -16.76 1.71
N GLY A 599 29.54 -17.15 0.68
CA GLY A 599 29.54 -16.49 -0.64
C GLY A 599 28.19 -16.36 -1.36
N LYS A 600 27.26 -17.31 -1.20
CA LYS A 600 25.90 -17.17 -1.79
C LYS A 600 25.03 -16.12 -1.07
N LEU A 601 25.19 -16.01 0.24
CA LEU A 601 24.49 -15.02 1.07
C LEU A 601 25.04 -13.60 0.82
N LYS A 602 26.34 -13.50 0.55
CA LYS A 602 27.00 -12.26 0.11
C LYS A 602 26.34 -11.69 -1.15
N SER A 603 26.29 -12.46 -2.23
CA SER A 603 25.72 -11.98 -3.51
C SER A 603 24.25 -11.60 -3.38
N ALA A 604 23.49 -12.30 -2.52
CA ALA A 604 22.09 -11.96 -2.28
C ALA A 604 21.93 -10.65 -1.52
N LEU A 605 22.76 -10.38 -0.51
CA LEU A 605 22.78 -9.11 0.21
C LEU A 605 23.19 -7.94 -0.70
N GLU A 606 24.26 -8.11 -1.48
CA GLU A 606 24.73 -7.10 -2.44
C GLU A 606 23.63 -6.72 -3.44
N ASN A 607 22.93 -7.72 -3.99
CA ASN A 607 21.83 -7.48 -4.91
C ASN A 607 20.66 -6.77 -4.23
N ALA A 608 20.33 -7.12 -2.98
CA ALA A 608 19.26 -6.47 -2.24
C ALA A 608 19.59 -4.98 -1.98
N VAL A 609 20.79 -4.68 -1.48
CA VAL A 609 21.24 -3.30 -1.20
C VAL A 609 21.30 -2.48 -2.48
N ARG A 610 21.92 -3.00 -3.56
CA ARG A 610 22.03 -2.28 -4.84
C ARG A 610 20.71 -2.10 -5.57
N SER A 611 19.65 -2.82 -5.18
CA SER A 611 18.31 -2.64 -5.75
C SER A 611 17.54 -1.45 -5.16
N LEU A 612 18.07 -0.84 -4.09
CA LEU A 612 17.42 0.27 -3.40
C LEU A 612 17.70 1.61 -4.09
N PRO A 613 16.77 2.57 -4.01
CA PRO A 613 17.02 3.96 -4.39
C PRO A 613 18.18 4.57 -3.58
N SER A 614 18.90 5.53 -4.17
CA SER A 614 20.01 6.24 -3.51
C SER A 614 19.58 6.99 -2.24
N GLU A 615 18.33 7.46 -2.19
CA GLU A 615 17.75 8.10 -1.02
C GLU A 615 17.65 7.11 0.15
N VAL A 616 17.22 5.87 -0.12
CA VAL A 616 17.14 4.78 0.87
C VAL A 616 18.53 4.31 1.29
N LEU A 617 19.52 4.50 0.41
CA LEU A 617 20.90 4.22 0.69
C LEU A 617 21.56 5.34 1.51
N GLY A 618 20.92 6.50 1.75
CA GLY A 618 21.50 7.58 2.56
C GLY A 618 22.74 8.22 1.93
N GLU A 619 22.87 8.15 0.61
CA GLU A 619 23.98 8.79 -0.11
C GLU A 619 23.76 10.31 -0.23
N GLU A 620 22.51 10.77 -0.20
CA GLU A 620 22.12 12.19 -0.25
C GLU A 620 21.06 12.49 0.81
N GLY A 621 21.19 13.64 1.49
CA GLY A 621 20.15 14.13 2.40
C GLY A 621 18.85 14.45 1.63
N PRO A 622 17.67 14.16 2.20
CA PRO A 622 16.42 14.32 1.50
C PRO A 622 16.09 15.79 1.28
N THR A 623 15.42 16.08 0.17
CA THR A 623 14.75 17.36 -0.06
C THR A 623 13.50 17.50 0.79
N GLY A 624 13.07 18.75 1.02
CA GLY A 624 11.85 19.07 1.77
C GLY A 624 10.54 18.65 1.08
N PRO A 625 9.39 18.78 1.75
CA PRO A 625 8.11 18.25 1.26
C PRO A 625 7.66 18.77 -0.11
N LYS A 626 7.93 20.03 -0.46
CA LYS A 626 7.51 20.65 -1.74
C LYS A 626 8.23 20.09 -2.97
N GLU A 627 9.42 19.53 -2.81
CA GLU A 627 10.17 18.88 -3.90
C GLU A 627 9.62 17.49 -4.24
N LYS A 628 8.75 16.95 -3.38
CA LYS A 628 8.16 15.64 -3.61
C LYS A 628 7.00 15.80 -4.59
N ASP A 629 6.97 14.99 -5.65
CA ASP A 629 5.97 15.12 -6.71
C ASP A 629 4.53 14.93 -6.23
N MET A 630 4.34 14.09 -5.21
CA MET A 630 3.06 13.92 -4.54
C MET A 630 2.66 15.13 -3.70
N TRP A 631 3.45 16.20 -3.52
CA TRP A 631 2.99 17.42 -2.86
C TRP A 631 1.75 17.97 -3.58
N ASN A 632 1.86 18.22 -4.89
CA ASN A 632 0.76 18.67 -5.75
C ASN A 632 0.11 17.53 -6.56
N GLY A 633 0.80 16.40 -6.72
CA GLY A 633 0.31 15.20 -7.40
C GLY A 633 -0.59 14.33 -6.53
N ASP A 634 -0.89 13.13 -7.04
CA ASP A 634 -1.48 12.03 -6.25
C ASP A 634 -0.36 11.22 -5.58
N GLU A 635 -0.69 10.50 -4.51
CA GLU A 635 0.26 9.56 -3.89
C GLU A 635 0.60 8.41 -4.85
N ARG A 636 1.82 7.86 -4.72
CA ARG A 636 2.42 6.92 -5.69
C ARG A 636 1.99 5.47 -5.53
#